data_AF-A0A6S8DB00-F1
#
_entry.id   AF-A0A6S8DB00-F1
#
_cell.length_a   1.000
_cell.length_b   1.000
_cell.length_c   1.000
_cell.angle_alpha   90.00
_cell.angle_beta   90.00
_cell.angle_gamma   90.00
#
_symmetry.space_group_name_H-M   'P 1'
#
loop_
_entity.id
_entity.type
_entity.pdbx_description
1 polymer ?
#
loop_
_entity_poly.entity_id
_entity_poly.type
_entity_poly.pdbx_seq_one_letter_code
_entity_poly.pdbx_strand_id
1 'polypeptide(L)'
;ASSNFQKIWNHFNTHSSQEVQRTCKESMNENQADFVDQVTTIRDKLIRIRRQAAVMQVAVQGVEFEVRTQPSLEWNQVLTKYKTIVKQFETLRNECDPILQYFVMVPNALPMNPIDIPMLLSTKDLPAMEAEVRRLELTTPEWPKDPAAEIRHNSMIDNLDALFDDNTAAAPVKE
;
A
#
# COMPACT_ATOMS: atom_id res chain seq x y z
N ALA A 1 54.02 -9.73 42.34
CA ALA A 1 53.32 -8.73 41.50
C ALA A 1 52.07 -9.28 40.76
N SER A 2 51.75 -10.58 40.79
CA SER A 2 50.67 -11.15 39.95
C SER A 2 49.24 -11.12 40.53
N SER A 3 49.05 -10.77 41.81
CA SER A 3 47.72 -10.86 42.46
C SER A 3 46.75 -9.74 42.04
N ASN A 4 47.24 -8.51 41.86
CA ASN A 4 46.38 -7.38 41.49
C ASN A 4 45.99 -7.40 40.01
N PHE A 5 46.88 -7.83 39.12
CA PHE A 5 46.58 -7.92 37.69
C PHE A 5 45.55 -9.03 37.42
N GLN A 6 45.64 -10.18 38.10
CA GLN A 6 44.66 -11.25 37.98
C GLN A 6 43.27 -10.83 38.51
N LYS A 7 43.21 -10.03 39.58
CA LYS A 7 41.96 -9.49 40.12
C LYS A 7 41.33 -8.47 39.17
N ILE A 8 42.13 -7.56 38.60
CA ILE A 8 41.66 -6.57 37.63
C ILE A 8 41.20 -7.29 36.35
N TRP A 9 41.95 -8.26 35.85
CA TRP A 9 41.59 -9.07 34.68
C TRP A 9 40.31 -9.87 34.89
N ASN A 10 40.15 -10.50 36.06
CA ASN A 10 38.93 -11.24 36.38
C ASN A 10 37.72 -10.31 36.58
N HIS A 11 37.91 -9.14 37.22
CA HIS A 11 36.86 -8.13 37.39
C HIS A 11 36.44 -7.50 36.05
N PHE A 12 37.41 -7.24 35.16
CA PHE A 12 37.14 -6.73 33.82
C PHE A 12 36.42 -7.77 32.96
N ASN A 13 36.83 -9.04 32.98
CA ASN A 13 36.13 -10.10 32.25
C ASN A 13 34.73 -10.42 32.80
N THR A 14 34.50 -10.35 34.12
CA THR A 14 33.15 -10.59 34.67
C THR A 14 32.21 -9.41 34.45
N HIS A 15 32.67 -8.17 34.64
CA HIS A 15 31.83 -6.99 34.43
C HIS A 15 31.61 -6.70 32.94
N SER A 16 32.66 -6.81 32.11
CA SER A 16 32.52 -6.70 30.65
C SER A 16 31.62 -7.79 30.08
N SER A 17 31.71 -9.04 30.56
CA SER A 17 30.82 -10.11 30.08
C SER A 17 29.37 -9.89 30.51
N GLN A 18 29.10 -9.36 31.71
CA GLN A 18 27.72 -9.09 32.14
C GLN A 18 27.13 -7.86 31.44
N GLU A 19 27.94 -6.82 31.25
CA GLU A 19 27.51 -5.60 30.57
C GLU A 19 27.31 -5.85 29.08
N VAL A 20 28.21 -6.57 28.40
CA VAL A 20 28.02 -7.02 27.01
C VAL A 20 26.83 -7.97 26.87
N GLN A 21 26.63 -8.93 27.80
CA GLN A 21 25.43 -9.77 27.78
C GLN A 21 24.15 -8.96 27.99
N ARG A 22 24.19 -7.93 28.83
CA ARG A 22 23.08 -7.01 29.06
C ARG A 22 22.79 -6.18 27.81
N THR A 23 23.79 -5.56 27.19
CA THR A 23 23.64 -4.79 25.96
C THR A 23 23.18 -5.68 24.80
N CYS A 24 23.71 -6.90 24.68
CA CYS A 24 23.21 -7.88 23.71
C CYS A 24 21.74 -8.23 23.97
N LYS A 25 21.35 -8.47 25.23
CA LYS A 25 19.96 -8.78 25.59
C LYS A 25 19.01 -7.60 25.40
N GLU A 26 19.44 -6.38 25.71
CA GLU A 26 18.71 -5.14 25.47
C GLU A 26 18.54 -4.90 23.96
N SER A 27 19.61 -5.04 23.17
CA SER A 27 19.54 -4.93 21.70
C SER A 27 18.67 -6.03 21.06
N MET A 28 18.69 -7.25 21.59
CA MET A 28 17.80 -8.33 21.14
C MET A 28 16.33 -8.03 21.49
N ASN A 29 16.07 -7.46 22.67
CA ASN A 29 14.72 -7.05 23.07
C ASN A 29 14.21 -5.87 22.24
N GLU A 30 15.05 -4.89 21.93
CA GLU A 30 14.73 -3.76 21.06
C GLU A 30 14.44 -4.23 19.63
N ASN A 31 15.32 -5.05 19.04
CA ASN A 31 15.09 -5.64 17.72
C ASN A 31 13.81 -6.50 17.66
N GLN A 32 13.49 -7.18 18.77
CA GLN A 32 12.26 -7.96 18.87
C GLN A 32 11.02 -7.06 19.01
N ALA A 33 11.11 -5.95 19.74
CA ALA A 33 10.03 -4.97 19.85
C ALA A 33 9.76 -4.28 18.50
N ASP A 34 10.82 -3.86 17.79
CA ASP A 34 10.72 -3.26 16.46
C ASP A 34 10.09 -4.21 15.44
N PHE A 35 10.48 -5.49 15.47
CA PHE A 35 9.87 -6.52 14.62
C PHE A 35 8.38 -6.69 14.92
N VAL A 36 8.00 -6.76 16.20
CA VAL A 36 6.59 -6.88 16.61
C VAL A 36 5.77 -5.65 16.17
N ASP A 37 6.34 -4.45 16.28
CA ASP A 37 5.70 -3.21 15.84
C ASP A 37 5.49 -3.18 14.32
N GLN A 38 6.49 -3.59 13.54
CA GLN A 38 6.38 -3.72 12.09
C GLN A 38 5.30 -4.73 11.69
N VAL A 39 5.30 -5.92 12.27
CA VAL A 39 4.30 -6.96 11.99
C VAL A 39 2.89 -6.48 12.36
N THR A 40 2.74 -5.77 13.48
CA THR A 40 1.45 -5.21 13.90
C THR A 40 0.98 -4.14 12.92
N THR A 41 1.88 -3.24 12.51
CA THR A 41 1.60 -2.20 11.51
C THR A 41 1.14 -2.80 10.17
N ILE A 42 1.82 -3.84 9.69
CA ILE A 42 1.44 -4.54 8.45
C ILE A 42 0.09 -5.23 8.59
N ARG A 43 -0.15 -5.90 9.72
CA ARG A 43 -1.43 -6.54 10.01
C ARG A 43 -2.57 -5.53 9.98
N ASP A 44 -2.40 -4.37 10.61
CA ASP A 44 -3.41 -3.32 10.66
C ASP A 44 -3.68 -2.74 9.27
N LYS A 45 -2.63 -2.59 8.44
CA LYS A 45 -2.78 -2.20 7.02
C LYS A 45 -3.61 -3.22 6.25
N LEU A 46 -3.31 -4.52 6.38
CA LEU A 46 -4.09 -5.58 5.71
C LEU A 46 -5.56 -5.59 6.16
N ILE A 47 -5.83 -5.31 7.44
CA ILE A 47 -7.20 -5.18 7.96
C ILE A 47 -7.91 -3.98 7.31
N ARG A 48 -7.24 -2.83 7.17
CA ARG A 48 -7.80 -1.65 6.49
C ARG A 48 -8.09 -1.91 5.02
N ILE A 49 -7.15 -2.51 4.28
CA ILE A 49 -7.33 -2.90 2.88
C ILE A 49 -8.54 -3.82 2.74
N ARG A 50 -8.64 -4.86 3.58
CA ARG A 50 -9.77 -5.79 3.58
C ARG A 50 -11.10 -5.08 3.83
N ARG A 51 -11.16 -4.19 4.82
CA ARG A 51 -12.38 -3.41 5.13
C ARG A 51 -12.76 -2.53 3.94
N GLN A 52 -11.80 -1.86 3.34
CA GLN A 52 -12.03 -0.97 2.21
C GLN A 52 -12.48 -1.74 0.95
N ALA A 53 -11.89 -2.91 0.69
CA ALA A 53 -12.32 -3.80 -0.39
C ALA A 53 -13.78 -4.27 -0.19
N ALA A 54 -14.20 -4.57 1.04
CA ALA A 54 -15.58 -4.93 1.35
C ALA A 54 -16.55 -3.76 1.11
N VAL A 55 -16.18 -2.53 1.48
CA VAL A 55 -16.98 -1.33 1.19
C VAL A 55 -17.14 -1.12 -0.31
N MET A 56 -16.06 -1.27 -1.07
CA MET A 56 -16.07 -1.16 -2.53
C MET A 56 -16.96 -2.24 -3.17
N GLN A 57 -16.88 -3.49 -2.68
CA GLN A 57 -17.70 -4.59 -3.18
C GLN A 57 -19.20 -4.31 -2.99
N VAL A 58 -19.60 -3.81 -1.81
CA VAL A 58 -21.00 -3.42 -1.54
C VAL A 58 -21.45 -2.28 -2.46
N ALA A 59 -20.59 -1.29 -2.69
CA ALA A 59 -20.91 -0.18 -3.59
C ALA A 59 -21.14 -0.65 -5.03
N VAL A 60 -20.27 -1.52 -5.55
CA VAL A 60 -20.40 -2.10 -6.90
C VAL A 60 -21.68 -2.92 -7.01
N GLN A 61 -21.94 -3.82 -6.06
CA GLN A 61 -23.15 -4.64 -6.05
C GLN A 61 -24.43 -3.79 -6.00
N GLY A 62 -24.42 -2.70 -5.23
CA GLY A 62 -25.54 -1.76 -5.19
C GLY A 62 -25.83 -1.12 -6.55
N VAL A 63 -24.79 -0.67 -7.25
CA VAL A 63 -24.94 -0.10 -8.60
C VAL A 63 -25.41 -1.15 -9.60
N GLU A 64 -24.83 -2.35 -9.59
CA GLU A 64 -25.26 -3.44 -10.47
C GLU A 64 -26.73 -3.81 -10.25
N PHE A 65 -27.17 -3.87 -8.99
CA PHE A 65 -28.55 -4.18 -8.65
C PHE A 65 -29.50 -3.10 -9.17
N GLU A 66 -29.20 -1.82 -8.94
CA GLU A 66 -30.04 -0.72 -9.40
C GLU A 66 -30.10 -0.63 -10.91
N VAL A 67 -28.97 -0.75 -11.61
CA VAL A 67 -28.93 -0.74 -13.09
C VAL A 67 -29.77 -1.87 -13.68
N ARG A 68 -29.78 -3.05 -13.04
CA ARG A 68 -30.60 -4.19 -13.50
C ARG A 68 -32.08 -4.02 -13.20
N THR A 69 -32.43 -3.36 -12.11
CA THR A 69 -33.82 -3.32 -11.59
C THR A 69 -34.57 -2.04 -11.93
N GLN A 70 -33.87 -0.96 -12.31
CA GLN A 70 -34.45 0.33 -12.62
C GLN A 70 -34.13 0.74 -14.06
N PRO A 71 -35.00 0.40 -15.03
CA PRO A 71 -34.79 0.74 -16.44
C PRO A 71 -34.89 2.25 -16.74
N SER A 72 -35.36 3.06 -15.79
CA SER A 72 -35.44 4.53 -15.88
C SER A 72 -34.36 5.25 -15.05
N LEU A 73 -33.22 4.61 -14.78
CA LEU A 73 -32.16 5.26 -14.02
C LEU A 73 -31.61 6.45 -14.83
N GLU A 74 -31.75 7.64 -14.28
CA GLU A 74 -31.23 8.85 -14.90
C GLU A 74 -29.70 8.81 -14.95
N TRP A 75 -29.12 9.26 -16.06
CA TRP A 75 -27.67 9.22 -16.27
C TRP A 75 -26.87 9.88 -15.14
N ASN A 76 -27.36 11.00 -14.61
CA ASN A 76 -26.73 11.72 -13.51
C ASN A 76 -26.64 10.88 -12.22
N GLN A 77 -27.61 9.98 -11.99
CA GLN A 77 -27.61 9.09 -10.83
C GLN A 77 -26.57 7.97 -10.98
N VAL A 78 -26.48 7.38 -12.18
CA VAL A 78 -25.43 6.41 -12.53
C VAL A 78 -24.05 7.05 -12.33
N LEU A 79 -23.85 8.25 -12.88
CA LEU A 79 -22.58 8.96 -12.82
C LEU A 79 -22.15 9.27 -11.38
N THR A 80 -23.08 9.72 -10.53
CA THR A 80 -22.80 10.03 -9.13
C THR A 80 -22.34 8.79 -8.36
N LYS A 81 -22.99 7.65 -8.63
CA LYS A 81 -22.62 6.37 -8.01
C LYS A 81 -21.27 5.87 -8.53
N TYR A 82 -21.01 6.01 -9.83
CA TYR A 82 -19.71 5.68 -10.41
C TYR A 82 -18.58 6.52 -9.79
N LYS A 83 -18.77 7.84 -9.64
CA LYS A 83 -17.83 8.73 -8.93
C LYS A 83 -17.56 8.27 -7.50
N THR A 84 -18.58 7.74 -6.81
CA THR A 84 -18.43 7.18 -5.47
C THR A 84 -17.54 5.95 -5.49
N ILE A 85 -17.74 5.04 -6.44
CA ILE A 85 -16.90 3.84 -6.61
C ILE A 85 -15.45 4.25 -6.92
N VAL A 86 -15.24 5.21 -7.83
CA VAL A 86 -13.91 5.74 -8.16
C VAL A 86 -13.20 6.24 -6.90
N LYS A 87 -13.88 7.05 -6.07
CA LYS A 87 -13.31 7.51 -4.79
C LYS A 87 -12.97 6.36 -3.84
N GLN A 88 -13.80 5.31 -3.77
CA GLN A 88 -13.48 4.14 -2.94
C GLN A 88 -12.26 3.38 -3.46
N PHE A 89 -12.09 3.32 -4.78
CA PHE A 89 -10.94 2.71 -5.44
C PHE A 89 -9.65 3.51 -5.19
N GLU A 90 -9.71 4.84 -5.26
CA GLU A 90 -8.58 5.72 -4.93
C GLU A 90 -8.13 5.54 -3.47
N THR A 91 -9.08 5.49 -2.53
CA THR A 91 -8.78 5.20 -1.12
C THR A 91 -8.11 3.82 -0.98
N LEU A 92 -8.63 2.79 -1.66
CA LEU A 92 -8.04 1.45 -1.61
C LEU A 92 -6.61 1.43 -2.18
N ARG A 93 -6.39 2.11 -3.31
CA ARG A 93 -5.07 2.26 -3.93
C ARG A 93 -4.08 2.91 -2.96
N ASN A 94 -4.50 3.96 -2.27
CA ASN A 94 -3.63 4.68 -1.33
C ASN A 94 -3.29 3.85 -0.07
N GLU A 95 -4.14 2.90 0.31
CA GLU A 95 -3.85 1.95 1.40
C GLU A 95 -2.93 0.80 0.95
N CYS A 96 -2.86 0.51 -0.36
CA CYS A 96 -1.97 -0.50 -0.93
C CYS A 96 -0.51 0.00 -0.96
N ASP A 97 0.16 -0.14 0.18
CA ASP A 97 1.54 0.25 0.39
C ASP A 97 2.53 -0.67 -0.37
N PRO A 98 3.56 -0.12 -1.05
CA PRO A 98 4.64 -0.89 -1.67
C PRO A 98 5.30 -1.91 -0.73
N ILE A 99 5.29 -1.69 0.58
CA ILE A 99 5.86 -2.62 1.56
C ILE A 99 5.21 -4.01 1.49
N LEU A 100 3.96 -4.09 1.04
CA LEU A 100 3.24 -5.37 0.90
C LEU A 100 3.87 -6.28 -0.17
N GLN A 101 4.64 -5.72 -1.12
CA GLN A 101 5.32 -6.49 -2.17
C GLN A 101 6.45 -7.38 -1.62
N TYR A 102 6.94 -7.10 -0.41
CA TYR A 102 7.98 -7.91 0.24
C TYR A 102 7.41 -9.13 0.99
N PHE A 103 6.09 -9.29 1.03
CA PHE A 103 5.43 -10.39 1.73
C PHE A 103 4.82 -11.39 0.75
N VAL A 104 5.00 -12.68 1.05
CA VAL A 104 4.37 -13.78 0.31
C VAL A 104 3.21 -14.31 1.14
N MET A 105 2.02 -14.41 0.53
CA MET A 105 0.87 -15.05 1.17
C MET A 105 0.96 -16.56 1.00
N VAL A 106 0.97 -17.29 2.13
CA VAL A 106 0.93 -18.75 2.17
C VAL A 106 -0.30 -19.18 2.97
N PRO A 107 -1.17 -20.05 2.44
CA PRO A 107 -2.30 -20.56 3.21
C PRO A 107 -1.83 -21.37 4.42
N ASN A 108 -2.21 -20.94 5.63
CA ASN A 108 -1.88 -21.66 6.86
C ASN A 108 -2.71 -22.96 7.04
N ALA A 109 -3.84 -23.07 6.34
CA ALA A 109 -4.69 -24.25 6.31
C ALA A 109 -5.19 -24.48 4.88
N LEU A 110 -5.25 -25.75 4.47
CA LEU A 110 -5.91 -26.10 3.21
C LEU A 110 -7.39 -25.68 3.32
N PRO A 111 -7.92 -24.82 2.44
CA PRO A 111 -9.36 -24.57 2.39
C PRO A 111 -10.12 -25.89 2.18
N MET A 112 -11.41 -25.90 2.50
CA MET A 112 -12.28 -27.07 2.33
C MET A 112 -12.20 -27.69 0.92
N ASN A 113 -11.81 -26.90 -0.09
CA ASN A 113 -11.50 -27.36 -1.43
C ASN A 113 -10.11 -26.83 -1.89
N PRO A 114 -9.07 -27.69 -1.96
CA PRO A 114 -7.73 -27.30 -2.38
C PRO A 114 -7.64 -26.76 -3.82
N ILE A 115 -8.65 -27.04 -4.65
CA ILE A 115 -8.71 -26.64 -6.06
C ILE A 115 -8.89 -25.12 -6.21
N ASP A 116 -9.45 -24.44 -5.20
CA ASP A 116 -9.74 -23.00 -5.28
C ASP A 116 -8.52 -22.13 -4.89
N ILE A 117 -7.49 -22.70 -4.25
CA ILE A 117 -6.30 -21.96 -3.81
C ILE A 117 -5.59 -21.24 -4.96
N PRO A 118 -5.30 -21.90 -6.11
CA PRO A 118 -4.60 -21.25 -7.21
C PRO A 118 -5.39 -20.07 -7.79
N MET A 119 -6.72 -20.15 -7.78
CA MET A 119 -7.58 -19.06 -8.23
C MET A 119 -7.56 -17.89 -7.23
N LEU A 120 -7.67 -18.17 -5.93
CA LEU A 120 -7.67 -17.15 -4.87
C LEU A 120 -6.33 -16.42 -4.74
N LEU A 121 -5.22 -17.10 -5.04
CA LEU A 121 -3.86 -16.54 -5.01
C LEU A 121 -3.37 -16.12 -6.40
N SER A 122 -4.23 -16.18 -7.42
CA SER A 122 -3.83 -15.78 -8.77
C SER A 122 -3.53 -14.28 -8.81
N THR A 123 -2.32 -13.95 -9.24
CA THR A 123 -1.90 -12.59 -9.57
C THR A 123 -1.96 -12.31 -11.07
N LYS A 124 -2.45 -13.28 -11.87
CA LYS A 124 -2.62 -13.08 -13.30
C LYS A 124 -3.72 -12.06 -13.55
N ASP A 125 -3.42 -11.11 -14.42
CA ASP A 125 -4.40 -10.16 -14.92
C ASP A 125 -5.52 -10.88 -15.69
N LEU A 126 -6.66 -10.22 -15.76
CA LEU A 126 -7.76 -10.71 -16.58
C LEU A 126 -7.36 -10.63 -18.07
N PRO A 127 -7.79 -11.57 -18.93
CA PRO A 127 -7.45 -11.55 -20.36
C PRO A 127 -7.79 -10.23 -21.06
N ALA A 128 -8.87 -9.57 -20.64
CA ALA A 128 -9.25 -8.26 -21.17
C ALA A 128 -8.26 -7.15 -20.76
N MET A 129 -7.71 -7.21 -19.55
CA MET A 129 -6.68 -6.27 -19.09
C MET A 129 -5.37 -6.52 -19.83
N GLU A 130 -4.94 -7.78 -19.97
CA GLU A 130 -3.74 -8.13 -20.75
C GLU A 130 -3.83 -7.66 -22.21
N ALA A 131 -5.02 -7.82 -22.83
CA ALA A 131 -5.27 -7.35 -24.18
C ALA A 131 -5.18 -5.82 -24.29
N GLU A 132 -5.70 -5.11 -23.29
CA GLU A 132 -5.65 -3.66 -23.25
C GLU A 132 -4.23 -3.13 -23.03
N VAL A 133 -3.44 -3.76 -22.15
CA VAL A 133 -2.01 -3.44 -21.97
C VAL A 133 -1.27 -3.60 -23.29
N ARG A 134 -1.45 -4.74 -23.98
CA ARG A 134 -0.83 -4.97 -25.29
C ARG A 134 -1.28 -3.93 -26.32
N ARG A 135 -2.56 -3.54 -26.31
CA ARG A 135 -3.08 -2.49 -27.19
C ARG A 135 -2.40 -1.15 -26.91
N LEU A 136 -2.23 -0.79 -25.64
CA LEU A 136 -1.57 0.44 -25.22
C LEU A 136 -0.08 0.42 -25.61
N GLU A 137 0.63 -0.69 -25.44
CA GLU A 137 2.02 -0.83 -25.88
C GLU A 137 2.20 -0.64 -27.39
N LEU A 138 1.22 -1.07 -28.20
CA LEU A 138 1.27 -0.94 -29.66
C LEU A 138 0.83 0.44 -30.17
N THR A 139 -0.02 1.15 -29.42
CA THR A 139 -0.65 2.39 -29.88
C THR A 139 -0.05 3.65 -29.25
N THR A 140 0.63 3.52 -28.11
CA THR A 140 1.23 4.67 -27.44
C THR A 140 2.56 5.00 -28.13
N PRO A 141 2.76 6.23 -28.62
CA PRO A 141 4.04 6.64 -29.17
C PRO A 141 5.12 6.41 -28.11
N GLU A 142 6.27 5.85 -28.49
CA GLU A 142 7.40 5.68 -27.58
C GLU A 142 7.73 7.05 -26.96
N TRP A 143 7.42 7.21 -25.68
CA TRP A 143 7.86 8.37 -24.93
C TRP A 143 9.39 8.41 -24.93
N PRO A 144 10.00 9.61 -24.93
CA PRO A 144 11.43 9.72 -24.77
C PRO A 144 11.84 8.98 -23.49
N LYS A 145 12.63 7.91 -23.61
CA LYS A 145 13.16 7.13 -22.47
C LYS A 145 14.19 7.93 -21.65
N ASP A 146 14.24 9.25 -21.84
CA ASP A 146 15.07 10.18 -21.08
C ASP A 146 14.38 10.47 -19.75
N PRO A 147 14.93 10.01 -18.61
CA PRO A 147 14.36 10.28 -17.29
C PRO A 147 14.22 11.79 -17.03
N ALA A 148 15.06 12.64 -17.65
CA ALA A 148 14.95 14.08 -17.49
C ALA A 148 13.72 14.66 -18.21
N ALA A 149 13.26 14.05 -19.30
CA ALA A 149 12.03 14.46 -19.98
C ALA A 149 10.79 14.13 -19.14
N GLU A 150 10.78 12.98 -18.48
CA GLU A 150 9.71 12.58 -17.55
C GLU A 150 9.66 13.51 -16.33
N ILE A 151 10.80 13.80 -15.70
CA ILE A 151 10.87 14.73 -14.56
C ILE A 151 10.37 16.14 -14.94
N ARG A 152 10.75 16.63 -16.13
CA ARG A 152 10.27 17.93 -16.63
C ARG A 152 8.75 17.92 -16.84
N HIS A 153 8.22 16.84 -17.39
CA HIS A 153 6.78 16.70 -17.62
C HIS A 153 6.01 16.67 -16.29
N ASN A 154 6.43 15.85 -15.33
CA ASN A 154 5.79 15.74 -14.02
C ASN A 154 5.83 17.08 -13.28
N SER A 155 6.98 17.76 -13.26
CA SER A 155 7.10 19.10 -12.67
C SER A 155 6.20 20.14 -13.36
N MET A 156 6.01 20.05 -14.68
CA MET A 156 5.08 20.93 -15.40
C MET A 156 3.63 20.69 -14.97
N ILE A 157 3.22 19.44 -14.80
CA ILE A 157 1.87 19.09 -14.32
C ILE A 157 1.68 19.58 -12.88
N ASP A 158 2.64 19.33 -11.98
CA ASP A 158 2.57 19.79 -10.58
C ASP A 158 2.45 21.33 -10.49
N ASN A 159 3.17 22.05 -11.36
CA ASN A 159 3.09 23.51 -11.43
C ASN A 159 1.73 24.01 -11.98
N LEU A 160 1.09 23.25 -12.87
CA LEU A 160 -0.25 23.58 -13.37
C LEU A 160 -1.29 23.39 -12.26
N ASP A 161 -1.23 22.28 -11.53
CA ASP A 161 -2.13 22.02 -10.41
C ASP A 161 -2.01 23.13 -9.35
N ALA A 162 -0.79 23.53 -9.00
CA ALA A 162 -0.55 24.67 -8.09
C ALA A 162 -1.14 26.00 -8.61
N LEU A 163 -1.06 26.26 -9.92
CA LEU A 163 -1.57 27.48 -10.54
C LEU A 163 -3.11 27.54 -10.57
N PHE A 164 -3.78 26.40 -10.66
CA PHE A 164 -5.24 26.33 -10.61
C PHE A 164 -5.77 26.32 -9.17
N ASP A 165 -5.01 25.79 -8.22
CA ASP A 165 -5.36 25.85 -6.79
C ASP A 165 -5.26 27.29 -6.24
N ASP A 166 -4.20 28.03 -6.56
CA ASP A 166 -4.01 29.42 -6.09
C ASP A 166 -5.09 30.40 -6.62
N ASN A 167 -5.66 30.14 -7.80
CA ASN A 167 -6.71 30.98 -8.39
C ASN A 167 -8.10 30.76 -7.78
N THR A 168 -8.28 29.75 -6.91
CA THR A 168 -9.54 29.57 -6.14
C THR A 168 -9.50 30.26 -4.76
N ALA A 169 -8.34 30.74 -4.32
CA ALA A 169 -8.17 31.50 -3.08
C ALA A 169 -8.23 33.04 -3.30
N ALA A 170 -8.31 33.52 -4.54
CA ALA A 170 -8.32 34.94 -4.87
C ALA A 170 -9.73 35.57 -4.86
N ALA A 171 -10.03 36.18 -3.72
CA ALA A 171 -10.94 37.32 -3.48
C ALA A 171 -12.47 37.06 -3.34
N PRO A 172 -13.06 37.35 -2.17
CA PRO A 172 -14.48 37.68 -2.12
C PRO A 172 -14.70 39.02 -2.83
N VAL A 173 -15.59 39.03 -3.82
CA VAL A 173 -16.18 40.26 -4.36
C VAL A 173 -16.88 40.96 -3.21
N LYS A 174 -16.30 42.08 -2.75
CA LYS A 174 -17.03 43.02 -1.89
C LYS A 174 -17.99 43.79 -2.81
N GLU A 175 -19.28 43.49 -2.68
CA GLU A 175 -20.35 44.42 -3.07
C GLU A 175 -20.34 45.66 -2.16
#